data_AF-A0A7S2U192-F1
#
_entry.id   AF-A0A7S2U192-F1
#
_cell.length_a   1.000
_cell.length_b   1.000
_cell.length_c   1.000
_cell.angle_alpha   90.00
_cell.angle_beta   90.00
_cell.angle_gamma   90.00
#
_symmetry.space_group_name_H-M   'P 1'
#
loop_
_entity.id
_entity.type
_entity.pdbx_description
1 polymer ?
#
loop_
_entity_poly.entity_id
_entity_poly.type
_entity_poly.pdbx_seq_one_letter_code
_entity_poly.pdbx_strand_id
1 'polypeptide(L)'
;TGRLNLDLTTMLILQHIFLAIIHSIIVVFWPYFSYFGLDQVDLGGLGVFGTIIFSCLVFAVTYRVMLITVTWTGITVLMLVLSFISFFVFLLVYGIWYNLGPNFYWVPYKMFGTPVFWVVLFAVPATA
;
A
#
# COMPACT_ATOMS: atom_id res chain seq x y z
N THR A 1 22.25 -11.97 20.04
CA THR A 1 20.78 -11.99 19.93
C THR A 1 20.20 -13.39 20.04
N GLY A 2 20.63 -14.37 19.22
CA GLY A 2 20.06 -15.74 19.26
C GLY A 2 20.25 -16.59 20.54
N ARG A 3 21.23 -16.30 21.41
CA ARG A 3 21.44 -17.07 22.66
C ARG A 3 20.56 -16.65 23.84
N LEU A 4 19.90 -15.50 23.77
CA LEU A 4 19.10 -14.94 24.88
C LEU A 4 17.59 -14.94 24.60
N ASN A 5 17.13 -15.54 23.49
CA ASN A 5 15.72 -15.52 23.03
C ASN A 5 15.05 -14.13 22.97
N LEU A 6 15.86 -13.07 22.91
CA LEU A 6 15.37 -11.69 22.89
C LEU A 6 14.57 -11.37 21.63
N ASP A 7 14.82 -12.07 20.51
CA ASP A 7 14.15 -11.83 19.23
C ASP A 7 12.68 -12.31 19.19
N LEU A 8 12.26 -13.18 20.13
CA LEU A 8 10.94 -13.84 20.13
C LEU A 8 10.23 -13.73 21.50
N THR A 9 10.38 -12.60 22.18
CA THR A 9 9.68 -12.37 23.44
C THR A 9 8.22 -11.96 23.18
N THR A 10 7.26 -12.52 23.91
CA THR A 10 5.82 -12.21 23.77
C THR A 10 5.53 -10.70 23.86
N MET A 11 6.27 -9.98 24.70
CA MET A 11 6.17 -8.52 24.83
C MET A 11 6.55 -7.77 23.54
N LEU A 12 7.59 -8.25 22.84
CA LEU A 12 8.05 -7.66 21.58
C LEU A 12 7.04 -7.93 20.45
N ILE A 13 6.44 -9.13 20.44
CA ILE A 13 5.33 -9.46 19.54
C ILE A 13 4.15 -8.52 19.78
N LEU A 14 3.74 -8.32 21.03
CA LEU A 14 2.65 -7.42 21.41
C LEU A 14 2.94 -5.98 20.96
N GLN A 15 4.17 -5.49 21.16
CA GLN A 15 4.60 -4.17 20.72
C GLN A 15 4.49 -4.00 19.20
N HIS A 16 4.88 -5.00 18.41
CA HIS A 16 4.72 -4.97 16.96
C HIS A 16 3.25 -4.98 16.52
N ILE A 17 2.37 -5.68 17.24
CA ILE A 17 0.93 -5.67 16.96
C ILE A 17 0.34 -4.27 17.23
N PHE A 18 0.64 -3.66 18.38
CA PHE A 18 0.18 -2.30 18.68
C PHE A 18 0.67 -1.27 17.66
N LEU A 19 1.93 -1.35 17.25
CA LEU A 19 2.48 -0.48 16.22
C LEU A 19 1.77 -0.68 14.86
N ALA A 20 1.48 -1.94 14.50
CA ALA A 20 0.75 -2.25 13.26
C ALA A 20 -0.68 -1.69 13.26
N ILE A 21 -1.37 -1.67 14.41
CA ILE A 21 -2.69 -1.04 14.54
C ILE A 21 -2.58 0.46 14.25
N ILE A 22 -1.62 1.15 14.85
CA ILE A 22 -1.40 2.59 14.61
C ILE A 22 -1.10 2.85 13.13
N HIS A 23 -0.22 2.05 12.51
CA HIS A 23 0.07 2.16 11.08
C HIS A 23 -1.18 1.95 10.22
N SER A 24 -2.04 0.98 10.56
CA SER A 24 -3.28 0.72 9.82
C SER A 24 -4.24 1.92 9.86
N ILE A 25 -4.29 2.65 10.98
CA ILE A 25 -5.07 3.88 11.10
C ILE A 25 -4.51 4.98 10.19
N ILE A 26 -3.18 5.16 10.16
CA ILE A 26 -2.52 6.16 9.30
C ILE A 26 -2.76 5.87 7.82
N VAL A 27 -2.68 4.60 7.41
CA VAL A 27 -2.92 4.15 6.03
C VAL A 27 -4.34 4.48 5.56
N VAL A 28 -5.34 4.47 6.46
CA VAL A 28 -6.72 4.82 6.12
C VAL A 28 -6.97 6.33 6.21
N PHE A 29 -6.30 7.02 7.13
CA PHE A 29 -6.49 8.44 7.39
C PHE A 29 -6.15 9.32 6.17
N TRP A 30 -5.02 9.05 5.51
CA TRP A 30 -4.58 9.82 4.34
C TRP A 30 -5.53 9.70 3.13
N PRO A 31 -5.92 8.49 2.69
CA PRO A 31 -6.95 8.32 1.66
C PRO A 31 -8.29 8.95 2.05
N TYR A 32 -8.71 8.84 3.31
CA TYR A 32 -9.95 9.46 3.78
C TYR A 32 -9.94 10.98 3.60
N PHE A 33 -8.85 11.65 3.95
CA PHE A 33 -8.71 13.09 3.71
C PHE A 33 -8.69 13.43 2.22
N SER A 34 -8.03 12.60 1.41
CA SER A 34 -7.96 12.79 -0.05
C SER A 34 -9.29 12.58 -0.76
N TYR A 35 -10.21 11.82 -0.16
CA TYR A 35 -11.52 11.52 -0.73
C TYR A 35 -12.31 12.79 -1.03
N PHE A 36 -12.22 13.80 -0.16
CA PHE A 36 -12.86 15.10 -0.38
C PHE A 36 -12.40 15.79 -1.67
N GLY A 37 -11.12 15.66 -2.02
CA GLY A 37 -10.59 16.20 -3.28
C GLY A 37 -10.93 15.35 -4.51
N LEU A 38 -11.13 14.04 -4.33
CA LEU A 38 -11.50 13.12 -5.42
C LEU A 38 -12.98 13.20 -5.78
N ASP A 39 -13.84 13.43 -4.78
CA ASP A 39 -15.27 13.60 -4.97
C ASP A 39 -15.58 14.86 -5.81
N GLN A 40 -14.80 15.92 -5.65
CA GLN A 40 -14.90 17.14 -6.46
C GLN A 40 -14.61 16.94 -7.96
N VAL A 41 -13.98 15.83 -8.34
CA VAL A 41 -13.57 15.52 -9.73
C VAL A 41 -14.46 14.39 -10.31
N ASP A 42 -15.57 14.05 -9.67
CA ASP A 42 -16.45 12.92 -10.02
C ASP A 42 -15.70 11.56 -10.06
N LEU A 43 -14.62 11.44 -9.28
CA LEU A 43 -13.80 10.23 -9.16
C LEU A 43 -13.96 9.52 -7.81
N GLY A 44 -14.93 9.93 -7.00
CA GLY A 44 -15.24 9.40 -5.65
C GLY A 44 -15.85 8.00 -5.59
N GLY A 45 -15.74 7.19 -6.66
CA GLY A 45 -16.30 5.83 -6.64
C GLY A 45 -15.66 4.94 -5.57
N LEU A 46 -16.46 4.09 -4.91
CA LEU A 46 -15.98 3.10 -3.93
C LEU A 46 -14.81 2.25 -4.45
N GLY A 47 -14.81 1.92 -5.74
CA GLY A 47 -13.70 1.22 -6.39
C GLY A 47 -12.40 2.02 -6.37
N VAL A 48 -12.45 3.31 -6.72
CA VAL A 48 -11.28 4.21 -6.71
C VAL A 48 -10.77 4.36 -5.29
N PHE A 49 -11.64 4.66 -4.33
CA PHE A 49 -11.24 4.82 -2.93
C PHE A 49 -10.60 3.55 -2.36
N GLY A 50 -11.21 2.38 -2.60
CA GLY A 50 -10.66 1.09 -2.19
C GLY A 50 -9.30 0.80 -2.80
N THR A 51 -9.11 1.13 -4.09
CA THR A 51 -7.81 0.95 -4.76
C THR A 51 -6.72 1.85 -4.22
N ILE A 52 -7.06 3.08 -3.82
CA ILE A 52 -6.10 4.02 -3.25
C ILE A 52 -5.63 3.51 -1.89
N ILE A 53 -6.54 3.11 -1.01
CA ILE A 53 -6.20 2.53 0.31
C ILE A 53 -5.34 1.29 0.12
N PHE A 54 -5.73 0.38 -0.77
CA PHE A 54 -4.99 -0.86 -1.00
C PHE A 54 -3.59 -0.60 -1.56
N SER A 55 -3.44 0.36 -2.49
CA SER A 55 -2.14 0.78 -3.01
C SER A 55 -1.24 1.34 -1.90
N CYS A 56 -1.80 2.18 -1.02
CA CYS A 56 -1.08 2.72 0.12
C CYS A 56 -0.63 1.63 1.10
N LEU A 57 -1.48 0.64 1.34
CA LEU A 57 -1.15 -0.52 2.18
C LEU A 57 0.01 -1.32 1.60
N VAL A 58 -0.06 -1.68 0.30
CA VAL A 58 1.01 -2.42 -0.38
C VAL A 58 2.33 -1.66 -0.33
N PHE A 59 2.31 -0.35 -0.58
CA PHE A 59 3.51 0.49 -0.49
C PHE A 59 4.05 0.56 0.94
N ALA A 60 3.21 0.79 1.95
CA ALA A 60 3.63 0.86 3.35
C ALA A 60 4.26 -0.44 3.83
N VAL A 61 3.66 -1.59 3.52
CA VAL A 61 4.20 -2.90 3.90
C VAL A 61 5.53 -3.17 3.18
N THR A 62 5.61 -2.88 1.89
CA THR A 62 6.84 -3.13 1.11
C THR A 62 7.97 -2.22 1.57
N TYR A 63 7.67 -0.95 1.88
CA TYR A 63 8.62 -0.02 2.46
C TYR A 63 9.13 -0.48 3.83
N ARG A 64 8.23 -0.96 4.70
CA ARG A 64 8.62 -1.51 5.99
C ARG A 64 9.51 -2.75 5.85
N VAL A 65 9.23 -3.62 4.88
CA VAL A 65 10.08 -4.77 4.57
C VAL A 65 11.48 -4.33 4.15
N MET A 66 11.61 -3.24 3.37
CA MET A 66 12.92 -2.66 3.04
C MET A 66 13.68 -2.21 4.28
N LEU A 67 13.02 -1.54 5.22
CA LEU A 67 13.66 -1.02 6.43
C LEU A 67 14.10 -2.12 7.40
N ILE A 68 13.34 -3.21 7.51
CA ILE A 68 13.68 -4.34 8.39
C ILE A 68 14.78 -5.22 7.77
N THR A 69 14.93 -5.22 6.44
CA THR A 69 15.92 -6.05 5.75
C THR A 69 17.35 -5.53 6.00
N VAL A 70 18.12 -6.29 6.78
CA VAL A 70 19.52 -5.96 7.12
C VAL A 70 20.47 -6.28 5.96
N THR A 71 20.23 -7.36 5.22
CA THR A 71 21.13 -7.85 4.17
C THR A 71 20.53 -7.63 2.77
N TRP A 72 21.16 -6.74 2.01
CA TRP A 72 20.76 -6.44 0.64
C TRP A 72 21.52 -7.35 -0.34
N THR A 73 20.82 -8.35 -0.86
CA THR A 73 21.34 -9.24 -1.91
C THR A 73 20.65 -8.91 -3.25
N GLY A 74 21.27 -9.31 -4.37
CA GLY A 74 20.62 -9.15 -5.68
C GLY A 74 19.25 -9.83 -5.75
N ILE A 75 19.07 -10.95 -5.04
CA ILE A 75 17.81 -11.69 -4.98
C ILE A 75 16.74 -10.91 -4.19
N THR A 76 17.10 -10.33 -3.04
CA THR A 76 16.13 -9.55 -2.24
C THR A 76 15.68 -8.29 -2.99
N VAL A 77 16.60 -7.62 -3.69
CA VAL A 77 16.27 -6.48 -4.56
C VAL A 77 15.35 -6.91 -5.70
N LEU A 78 15.66 -8.02 -6.37
CA LEU A 78 14.86 -8.52 -7.48
C LEU A 78 13.43 -8.89 -7.03
N MET A 79 13.28 -9.60 -5.91
CA MET A 79 11.97 -9.98 -5.37
C MET A 79 11.15 -8.75 -4.97
N LEU A 80 11.79 -7.71 -4.44
CA LEU A 80 11.13 -6.47 -4.09
C LEU A 80 10.62 -5.73 -5.32
N VAL A 81 11.47 -5.57 -6.35
CA VAL A 81 11.09 -4.93 -7.62
C VAL A 81 9.97 -5.72 -8.30
N LEU A 82 10.06 -7.06 -8.32
CA LEU A 82 9.01 -7.92 -8.86
C LEU A 82 7.69 -7.75 -8.11
N SER A 83 7.71 -7.57 -6.78
CA SER A 83 6.51 -7.34 -6.00
C SER A 83 5.84 -6.01 -6.35
N PHE A 84 6.62 -4.93 -6.54
CA PHE A 84 6.08 -3.65 -7.00
C PHE A 84 5.52 -3.75 -8.42
N ILE A 85 6.27 -4.32 -9.37
CA ILE A 85 5.85 -4.44 -10.76
C ILE A 85 4.59 -5.32 -10.86
N SER A 86 4.56 -6.45 -10.17
CA SER A 86 3.40 -7.37 -10.22
C SER A 86 2.13 -6.70 -9.72
N PHE A 87 2.21 -5.84 -8.70
CA PHE A 87 1.07 -5.04 -8.24
C PHE A 87 0.53 -4.09 -9.32
N PHE A 88 1.40 -3.31 -9.97
CA PHE A 88 0.97 -2.40 -11.04
C PHE A 88 0.42 -3.14 -12.27
N VAL A 89 1.09 -4.23 -12.66
CA VAL A 89 0.63 -5.07 -13.78
C VAL A 89 -0.74 -5.65 -13.46
N PHE A 90 -0.95 -6.16 -12.24
CA PHE A 90 -2.25 -6.68 -11.81
C PHE A 90 -3.34 -5.62 -11.89
N LEU A 91 -3.09 -4.40 -11.37
CA LEU A 91 -4.06 -3.30 -11.46
C LEU A 91 -4.42 -2.97 -12.90
N LEU A 92 -3.44 -2.84 -13.79
CA LEU A 92 -3.70 -2.50 -15.20
C LEU A 92 -4.46 -3.61 -15.93
N VAL A 93 -4.03 -4.86 -15.78
CA VAL A 93 -4.68 -6.01 -16.44
C VAL A 93 -6.12 -6.18 -15.93
N TYR A 94 -6.34 -6.12 -14.61
CA TYR A 94 -7.66 -6.24 -14.03
C TYR A 94 -8.57 -5.05 -14.37
N GLY A 95 -8.01 -3.84 -14.45
CA GLY A 95 -8.75 -2.62 -14.81
C GLY A 95 -9.25 -2.55 -16.25
N ILE A 96 -8.66 -3.33 -17.16
CA ILE A 96 -9.07 -3.41 -18.58
C ILE A 96 -10.05 -4.57 -18.81
N TRP A 97 -10.08 -5.56 -17.92
CA TRP A 97 -10.84 -6.78 -18.13
C TRP A 97 -12.30 -6.66 -17.67
N TYR A 98 -13.14 -6.09 -18.54
CA TYR A 98 -14.56 -5.84 -18.27
C TYR A 98 -15.33 -7.09 -17.77
N ASN A 99 -15.08 -8.27 -18.36
CA ASN A 99 -15.79 -9.51 -18.02
C ASN A 99 -15.51 -10.03 -16.60
N LEU A 100 -14.38 -9.68 -15.99
CA LEU A 100 -14.01 -10.14 -14.64
C LEU A 100 -14.53 -9.21 -13.54
N GLY A 101 -14.66 -7.92 -13.82
CA GLY A 101 -15.09 -6.92 -12.85
C GLY A 101 -15.63 -5.66 -13.51
N PRO A 102 -16.91 -5.64 -13.94
CA PRO A 102 -17.51 -4.48 -14.61
C PRO A 102 -17.42 -3.20 -13.78
N ASN A 103 -17.56 -3.33 -12.46
CA ASN A 103 -17.49 -2.23 -11.50
C ASN A 103 -16.09 -1.63 -11.34
N PHE A 104 -15.05 -2.36 -11.78
CA PHE A 104 -13.65 -1.96 -11.65
C PHE A 104 -13.04 -1.49 -12.98
N TYR A 105 -13.84 -1.51 -14.04
CA TYR A 105 -13.40 -1.14 -15.38
C TYR A 105 -12.96 0.34 -15.42
N TRP A 106 -11.77 0.60 -15.96
CA TRP A 106 -11.10 1.92 -15.99
C TRP A 106 -10.75 2.59 -14.66
N VAL A 107 -11.05 1.97 -13.52
CA VAL A 107 -10.75 2.53 -12.19
C VAL A 107 -9.24 2.85 -12.02
N PRO A 108 -8.30 1.93 -12.30
CA PRO A 108 -6.88 2.19 -12.12
C PRO A 108 -6.35 3.28 -13.05
N TYR A 109 -6.86 3.35 -14.28
CA TYR A 109 -6.44 4.36 -15.25
C TYR A 109 -6.82 5.77 -14.79
N LYS A 110 -8.05 5.93 -14.29
CA LYS A 110 -8.51 7.20 -13.72
C LYS A 110 -7.72 7.56 -12.45
N MET A 111 -7.45 6.58 -11.59
CA MET A 111 -6.66 6.78 -10.38
C MET A 111 -5.25 7.28 -10.68
N PHE A 112 -4.51 6.63 -11.59
CA PHE A 112 -3.14 7.03 -11.96
C PHE A 112 -3.07 8.40 -12.63
N GLY A 113 -4.15 8.82 -13.31
CA GLY A 113 -4.26 10.15 -13.91
C GLY A 113 -4.43 11.30 -12.91
N THR A 114 -4.73 10.99 -11.64
CA THR A 114 -4.90 12.03 -10.60
C THR A 114 -3.59 12.31 -9.86
N PRO A 115 -3.16 13.59 -9.71
CA PRO A 115 -1.97 13.91 -8.92
C PRO A 115 -2.16 13.61 -7.43
N VAL A 116 -3.41 13.66 -6.95
CA VAL A 116 -3.78 13.36 -5.56
C VAL A 116 -3.36 11.94 -5.17
N PHE A 117 -3.56 10.96 -6.07
CA PHE A 117 -3.13 9.58 -5.83
C PHE A 117 -1.65 9.48 -5.48
N TRP A 118 -0.78 10.10 -6.28
CA TRP A 118 0.67 10.05 -6.07
C TRP A 118 1.11 10.71 -4.78
N VAL A 119 0.52 11.86 -4.44
CA VAL A 119 0.81 12.56 -3.18
C VAL A 119 0.45 11.69 -1.98
N VAL A 120 -0.74 11.08 -1.99
CA VAL A 120 -1.21 10.20 -0.92
C VAL A 120 -0.34 8.95 -0.81
N LEU A 121 0.02 8.35 -1.95
CA LEU A 121 0.86 7.16 -2.02
C LEU A 121 2.24 7.36 -1.36
N PHE A 122 2.85 8.54 -1.53
CA PHE A 122 4.13 8.87 -0.90
C PHE A 122 3.98 9.41 0.53
N ALA A 123 2.88 10.07 0.86
CA ALA A 123 2.63 10.59 2.21
C ALA A 123 2.50 9.49 3.26
N VAL A 124 1.91 8.35 2.89
CA VAL A 124 1.71 7.21 3.80
C VAL A 124 3.04 6.61 4.30
N PRO A 125 3.97 6.12 3.45
CA PRO A 125 5.25 5.58 3.92
C PRO A 125 6.17 6.63 4.54
N ALA A 126 5.93 7.93 4.29
CA ALA A 126 6.67 9.01 4.95
C ALA A 126 6.20 9.26 6.39
N THR A 127 4.97 8.88 6.73
CA THR A 127 4.34 9.16 8.05
C THR A 127 4.05 7.92 8.88
N ALA A 128 4.03 6.74 8.26
CA ALA A 128 3.94 5.43 8.92
C ALA A 128 5.33 4.94 9.33
#